data_AF-A0AAD5QSR7-F1
#
_entry.id   AF-A0AAD5QSR7-F1
#
_cell.length_a   1.000
_cell.length_b   1.000
_cell.length_c   1.000
_cell.angle_alpha   90.00
_cell.angle_beta   90.00
_cell.angle_gamma   90.00
#
_symmetry.space_group_name_H-M   'P 1'
#
loop_
_entity.id
_entity.type
_entity.pdbx_description
1 polymer ?
#
loop_
_entity_poly.entity_id
_entity_poly.type
_entity_poly.pdbx_seq_one_letter_code
_entity_poly.pdbx_strand_id
1 'polypeptide(L)'
;MRDALSTSNYPGEVCLFSRDRFRITLIDIFVHLIVAIRHCLDRLLHLRGDLKSPMNLDLSRKDDEKSHLTTRKLLISICNLEFILDTALQNITRRMFDCGIKCADEIYEKSKAKLTMYRQTLVRCYITIKSTAFSAIIDSVNYDYIPDDDVSDYAKEIMMCCVLQQAELELCSPQLTLECLQATVQGAFDYLLDHLEAREPASNREAAQRVIDICALEQALGSFTNLETRTHVNSYRAGLVGQLDQRKLQRCLSNMRGSMRMAIDSLEGGAEDNLNTSDI
;
A
#
# COMPACT_ATOMS: atom_id res chain seq x y z
N MET A 1 41.78 10.73 -20.20
CA MET A 1 40.39 10.79 -19.70
C MET A 1 39.95 12.24 -19.75
N ARG A 2 38.85 12.58 -20.43
CA ARG A 2 38.28 13.93 -20.39
C ARG A 2 37.64 14.10 -19.00
N ASP A 3 38.13 15.02 -18.20
CA ASP A 3 37.48 15.38 -16.94
C ASP A 3 36.19 16.16 -17.26
N ALA A 4 35.05 15.67 -16.75
CA ALA A 4 33.69 16.05 -17.17
C ALA A 4 33.36 17.55 -17.05
N LEU A 5 33.97 18.22 -16.07
CA LEU A 5 33.68 19.60 -15.68
C LEU A 5 34.98 20.36 -15.50
N SER A 6 35.55 20.75 -16.64
CA SER A 6 36.62 21.75 -16.73
C SER A 6 35.97 23.14 -16.86
N THR A 7 36.51 24.12 -16.13
CA THR A 7 35.95 25.48 -16.07
C THR A 7 35.96 26.22 -17.42
N SER A 8 36.83 25.82 -18.36
CA SER A 8 37.00 26.48 -19.66
C SER A 8 37.30 25.52 -20.83
N ASN A 9 37.24 24.20 -20.62
CA ASN A 9 37.59 23.12 -21.57
C ASN A 9 39.04 23.16 -22.10
N TYR A 10 39.96 23.83 -21.40
CA TYR A 10 41.37 23.89 -21.82
C TYR A 10 42.18 22.65 -21.38
N PRO A 11 43.20 22.25 -22.16
CA PRO A 11 44.10 21.17 -21.78
C PRO A 11 44.81 21.48 -20.45
N GLY A 12 44.70 20.57 -19.47
CA GLY A 12 45.39 20.68 -18.17
C GLY A 12 44.58 21.33 -17.05
N GLU A 13 43.32 21.72 -17.27
CA GLU A 13 42.47 22.21 -16.19
C GLU A 13 42.08 21.11 -15.20
N VAL A 14 42.11 21.47 -13.92
CA VAL A 14 41.73 20.58 -12.81
C VAL A 14 40.21 20.47 -12.75
N CYS A 15 39.71 19.24 -12.77
CA CYS A 15 38.29 18.91 -12.59
C CYS A 15 37.68 19.63 -11.39
N LEU A 16 36.49 20.22 -11.54
CA LEU A 16 35.80 20.88 -10.43
C LEU A 16 35.50 19.93 -9.25
N PHE A 17 35.32 18.63 -9.51
CA PHE A 17 35.18 17.62 -8.46
C PHE A 17 36.46 17.40 -7.64
N SER A 18 37.63 17.75 -8.16
CA SER A 18 38.90 17.68 -7.42
C SER A 18 39.07 18.80 -6.41
N ARG A 19 38.16 19.79 -6.41
CA ARG A 19 38.14 20.89 -5.44
C ARG A 19 37.03 20.63 -4.42
N ASP A 20 37.40 20.33 -3.17
CA ASP A 20 36.44 20.00 -2.10
C ASP A 20 35.33 21.05 -1.93
N ARG A 21 35.66 22.34 -2.09
CA ARG A 21 34.69 23.44 -2.02
C ARG A 21 33.53 23.34 -3.02
N PHE A 22 33.76 22.73 -4.19
CA PHE A 22 32.74 22.58 -5.25
C PHE A 22 32.17 21.18 -5.30
N ARG A 23 32.92 20.17 -4.83
CA ARG A 23 32.53 18.76 -4.85
C ARG A 23 31.16 18.55 -4.19
N ILE A 24 30.97 19.05 -2.98
CA ILE A 24 29.70 18.88 -2.23
C ILE A 24 28.54 19.53 -2.99
N THR A 25 28.71 20.77 -3.46
CA THR A 25 27.68 21.50 -4.21
C THR A 25 27.31 20.80 -5.52
N LEU A 26 28.29 20.30 -6.27
CA LEU A 26 28.03 19.57 -7.50
C LEU A 26 27.28 18.26 -7.23
N ILE A 27 27.69 17.51 -6.20
CA ILE A 27 26.98 16.31 -5.76
C ILE A 27 25.52 16.64 -5.44
N ASP A 28 25.28 17.69 -4.66
CA ASP A 28 23.92 18.09 -4.30
C ASP A 28 23.07 18.49 -5.52
N ILE A 29 23.65 19.16 -6.51
CA ILE A 29 22.97 19.49 -7.79
C ILE A 29 22.59 18.22 -8.54
N PHE A 30 23.51 17.26 -8.71
CA PHE A 30 23.22 16.00 -9.38
C PHE A 30 22.14 15.20 -8.65
N VAL A 31 22.23 15.11 -7.32
CA VAL A 31 21.23 14.47 -6.48
C VAL A 31 19.87 15.17 -6.64
N HIS A 32 19.84 16.50 -6.65
CA HIS A 32 18.60 17.27 -6.83
C HIS A 32 17.95 16.99 -8.20
N LEU A 33 18.75 16.93 -9.26
CA LEU A 33 18.26 16.65 -10.61
C LEU A 33 17.70 15.23 -10.74
N ILE A 34 18.37 14.23 -10.15
CA ILE A 34 17.87 12.84 -10.14
C ILE A 34 16.56 12.75 -9.34
N VAL A 35 16.53 13.33 -8.14
CA VAL A 35 15.37 13.25 -7.24
C VAL A 35 14.21 14.14 -7.70
N ALA A 36 14.41 15.01 -8.70
CA ALA A 36 13.37 15.87 -9.24
C ALA A 36 12.17 15.11 -9.81
N ILE A 37 12.33 13.82 -10.17
CA ILE A 37 11.22 12.94 -10.56
C ILE A 37 10.12 12.89 -9.50
N ARG A 38 10.47 13.06 -8.22
CA ARG A 38 9.51 13.19 -7.11
C ARG A 38 8.48 14.29 -7.40
N HIS A 39 8.92 15.43 -7.90
CA HIS A 39 8.03 16.55 -8.21
C HIS A 39 7.11 16.24 -9.39
N CYS A 40 7.55 15.44 -10.36
CA CYS A 40 6.70 14.96 -11.44
C CYS A 40 5.61 14.04 -10.90
N LEU A 41 5.97 13.09 -10.03
CA LEU A 41 5.02 12.17 -9.40
C LEU A 41 4.05 12.90 -8.46
N ASP A 42 4.53 13.81 -7.61
CA ASP A 42 3.68 14.63 -6.73
C ASP A 42 2.62 15.40 -7.52
N ARG A 43 2.98 15.95 -8.69
CA ARG A 43 2.05 16.68 -9.56
C ARG A 43 1.07 15.74 -10.27
N LEU A 44 1.54 14.61 -10.79
CA LEU A 44 0.68 13.61 -11.43
C LEU A 44 -0.35 13.05 -10.46
N LEU A 45 0.06 12.81 -9.22
CA LEU A 45 -0.77 12.28 -8.14
C LEU A 45 -1.55 13.37 -7.38
N HIS A 46 -1.33 14.65 -7.71
CA HIS A 46 -1.94 15.79 -7.03
C HIS A 46 -1.74 15.78 -5.50
N LEU A 47 -0.59 15.27 -5.03
CA LEU A 47 -0.26 15.17 -3.60
C LEU A 47 0.08 16.53 -2.96
N ARG A 48 0.33 17.57 -3.78
CA ARG A 48 0.55 18.94 -3.34
C ARG A 48 -0.19 19.91 -4.26
N GLY A 49 -1.14 20.68 -3.70
CA GLY A 49 -1.88 21.73 -4.42
C GLY A 49 -1.04 22.93 -4.87
N ASP A 50 0.17 23.11 -4.33
CA ASP A 50 0.93 24.37 -4.44
C ASP A 50 2.18 24.33 -5.33
N LEU A 51 2.45 23.24 -6.06
CA LEU A 51 3.62 23.18 -6.95
C LEU A 51 3.35 23.99 -8.21
N LYS A 52 3.87 25.24 -8.26
CA LYS A 52 3.97 26.06 -9.47
C LYS A 52 4.45 25.19 -10.62
N SER A 53 3.69 25.17 -11.72
CA SER A 53 4.09 24.46 -12.93
C SER A 53 5.49 24.92 -13.37
N PRO A 54 6.42 24.02 -13.72
CA PRO A 54 7.60 24.42 -14.48
C PRO A 54 7.07 25.16 -15.72
N MET A 55 7.46 26.43 -15.87
CA MET A 55 6.89 27.39 -16.82
C MET A 55 6.98 26.98 -18.32
N ASN A 56 7.49 25.79 -18.67
CA ASN A 56 7.83 25.44 -20.06
C ASN A 56 7.39 24.04 -20.52
N LEU A 57 6.51 23.32 -19.81
CA LEU A 57 5.78 22.19 -20.40
C LEU A 57 4.29 22.54 -20.51
N ASP A 58 3.99 23.42 -21.46
CA ASP A 58 2.62 23.71 -21.86
C ASP A 58 2.10 22.56 -22.76
N LEU A 59 1.84 21.41 -22.13
CA LEU A 59 1.01 20.36 -22.72
C LEU A 59 -0.44 20.81 -22.53
N SER A 60 -0.88 21.81 -23.27
CA SER A 60 -2.27 22.26 -23.32
C SER A 60 -3.15 21.20 -23.99
N ARG A 61 -3.33 20.05 -23.32
CA ARG A 61 -4.52 19.24 -23.51
C ARG A 61 -5.64 19.94 -22.75
N LYS A 62 -6.64 20.39 -23.50
CA LYS A 62 -7.96 20.79 -23.03
C LYS A 62 -8.71 19.60 -22.43
N ASP A 63 -8.14 18.98 -21.40
CA ASP A 63 -8.85 18.00 -20.58
C ASP A 63 -9.07 18.66 -19.23
N ASP A 64 -10.23 19.33 -19.10
CA ASP A 64 -10.79 19.85 -17.86
C ASP A 64 -11.19 18.74 -16.86
N GLU A 65 -10.47 17.61 -16.85
CA GLU A 65 -10.51 16.64 -15.78
C GLU A 65 -9.30 16.89 -14.90
N LYS A 66 -9.51 17.59 -13.77
CA LYS A 66 -8.61 17.48 -12.62
C LYS A 66 -8.48 15.99 -12.31
N SER A 67 -7.41 15.37 -12.80
CA SER A 67 -7.15 13.95 -12.65
C SER A 67 -6.93 13.67 -11.17
N HIS A 68 -8.00 13.38 -10.43
CA HIS A 68 -7.95 13.09 -9.00
C HIS A 68 -7.01 11.90 -8.72
N LEU A 69 -6.40 11.91 -7.53
CA LEU A 69 -5.64 10.79 -7.01
C LEU A 69 -6.51 9.53 -7.03
N THR A 70 -5.99 8.46 -7.64
CA THR A 70 -6.59 7.13 -7.57
C THR A 70 -5.54 6.15 -7.05
N THR A 71 -5.98 5.11 -6.36
CA THR A 71 -5.12 4.02 -5.86
C THR A 71 -4.33 3.38 -7.00
N ARG A 72 -4.95 3.16 -8.16
CA ARG A 72 -4.28 2.67 -9.37
C ARG A 72 -3.13 3.57 -9.83
N LYS A 73 -3.34 4.89 -9.92
CA LYS A 73 -2.27 5.84 -10.29
C LYS A 73 -1.13 5.83 -9.28
N LEU A 74 -1.47 5.72 -8.00
CA LEU A 74 -0.49 5.65 -6.91
C LEU A 74 0.37 4.38 -7.00
N LEU A 75 -0.24 3.21 -7.19
CA LEU A 75 0.44 1.93 -7.37
C LEU A 75 1.37 1.93 -8.59
N ILE A 76 0.88 2.40 -9.75
CA ILE A 76 1.71 2.55 -10.95
C ILE A 76 2.91 3.48 -10.69
N SER A 77 2.69 4.57 -9.94
CA SER A 77 3.76 5.50 -9.59
C SER A 77 4.82 4.87 -8.68
N ILE A 78 4.41 4.00 -7.74
CA ILE A 78 5.32 3.21 -6.92
C ILE A 78 6.15 2.27 -7.80
N CYS A 79 5.52 1.51 -8.71
CA CYS A 79 6.25 0.63 -9.63
C CYS A 79 7.25 1.39 -10.52
N ASN A 80 6.85 2.55 -11.05
CA ASN A 80 7.75 3.38 -11.84
C ASN A 80 8.96 3.84 -11.01
N LEU A 81 8.74 4.18 -9.74
CA LEU A 81 9.80 4.57 -8.82
C LEU A 81 10.73 3.42 -8.46
N GLU A 82 10.20 2.20 -8.29
CA GLU A 82 11.00 0.98 -8.09
C GLU A 82 11.87 0.68 -9.30
N PHE A 83 11.32 0.77 -10.51
CA PHE A 83 12.11 0.65 -11.74
C PHE A 83 13.26 1.67 -11.79
N ILE A 84 13.01 2.90 -11.36
CA ILE A 84 14.05 3.93 -11.29
C ILE A 84 15.14 3.54 -10.28
N LEU A 85 14.74 3.10 -9.08
CA LEU A 85 15.65 2.69 -8.01
C LEU A 85 16.53 1.50 -8.41
N ASP A 86 15.93 0.49 -9.03
CA ASP A 86 16.58 -0.80 -9.30
C ASP A 86 17.36 -0.80 -10.61
N THR A 87 16.90 -0.05 -11.61
CA THR A 87 17.46 -0.08 -12.97
C THR A 87 18.00 1.26 -13.43
N ALA A 88 17.16 2.30 -13.48
CA ALA A 88 17.53 3.55 -14.14
C ALA A 88 18.69 4.26 -13.43
N LEU A 89 18.69 4.25 -12.10
CA LEU A 89 19.70 4.92 -11.30
C LEU A 89 21.10 4.31 -11.50
N GLN A 90 21.19 2.98 -11.58
CA GLN A 90 22.47 2.30 -11.87
C GLN A 90 23.02 2.67 -13.25
N ASN A 91 22.13 2.74 -14.26
CA ASN A 91 22.51 3.14 -15.62
C ASN A 91 22.96 4.59 -15.70
N ILE A 92 22.30 5.49 -14.96
CA ILE A 92 22.70 6.89 -14.83
C ILE A 92 24.09 6.98 -14.21
N THR A 93 24.34 6.27 -13.11
CA THR A 93 25.64 6.25 -12.43
C THR A 93 26.75 5.72 -13.32
N ARG A 94 26.51 4.64 -14.09
CA ARG A 94 27.48 4.14 -15.07
C ARG A 94 27.83 5.22 -16.11
N ARG A 95 26.83 5.90 -16.67
CA ARG A 95 27.06 7.01 -17.61
C ARG A 95 27.80 8.18 -16.97
N MET A 96 27.55 8.49 -15.70
CA MET A 96 28.32 9.51 -14.97
C MET A 96 29.80 9.14 -14.91
N PHE A 97 30.13 7.88 -14.62
CA PHE A 97 31.51 7.39 -14.66
C PHE A 97 32.13 7.49 -16.05
N ASP A 98 31.42 7.06 -17.09
CA ASP A 98 31.88 7.15 -18.49
C ASP A 98 32.17 8.61 -18.91
N CYS A 99 31.41 9.56 -18.36
CA CYS A 99 31.62 10.98 -18.55
C CYS A 99 32.76 11.58 -17.71
N GLY A 100 33.37 10.82 -16.79
CA GLY A 100 34.48 11.27 -15.94
C GLY A 100 34.08 11.86 -14.58
N ILE A 101 32.85 11.62 -14.11
CA ILE A 101 32.39 12.05 -12.78
C ILE A 101 32.88 11.05 -11.72
N LYS A 102 33.91 11.43 -10.96
CA LYS A 102 34.57 10.55 -9.98
C LYS A 102 33.75 10.27 -8.71
N CYS A 103 32.77 11.12 -8.39
CA CYS A 103 31.91 10.97 -7.21
C CYS A 103 30.53 10.37 -7.54
N ALA A 104 30.42 9.62 -8.65
CA ALA A 104 29.16 9.05 -9.10
C ALA A 104 28.56 8.07 -8.06
N ASP A 105 29.39 7.34 -7.30
CA ASP A 105 28.93 6.48 -6.20
C ASP A 105 28.26 7.29 -5.07
N GLU A 106 28.84 8.43 -4.68
CA GLU A 106 28.26 9.27 -3.64
C GLU A 106 26.92 9.88 -4.08
N ILE A 107 26.84 10.27 -5.37
CA ILE A 107 25.59 10.74 -5.99
C ILE A 107 24.55 9.61 -6.02
N TYR A 108 24.95 8.39 -6.39
CA TYR A 108 24.09 7.21 -6.42
C TYR A 108 23.47 6.95 -5.05
N GLU A 109 24.30 6.81 -4.01
CA GLU A 109 23.84 6.48 -2.65
C GLU A 109 22.91 7.55 -2.09
N LYS A 110 23.27 8.84 -2.23
CA LYS A 110 22.43 9.96 -1.78
C LYS A 110 21.10 10.03 -2.53
N SER A 111 21.10 9.77 -3.83
CA SER A 111 19.88 9.78 -4.65
C SER A 111 18.99 8.60 -4.31
N LYS A 112 19.57 7.40 -4.20
CA LYS A 112 18.88 6.16 -3.82
C LYS A 112 18.18 6.32 -2.48
N ALA A 113 18.90 6.80 -1.45
CA ALA A 113 18.32 7.02 -0.12
C ALA A 113 17.10 7.96 -0.16
N LYS A 114 17.18 9.08 -0.89
CA LYS A 114 16.07 10.04 -1.02
C LYS A 114 14.87 9.45 -1.78
N LEU A 115 15.12 8.71 -2.87
CA LEU A 115 14.08 8.08 -3.66
C LEU A 115 13.42 6.92 -2.91
N THR A 116 14.17 6.12 -2.15
CA THR A 116 13.64 5.05 -1.28
C THR A 116 12.73 5.62 -0.19
N MET A 117 13.13 6.72 0.45
CA MET A 117 12.29 7.40 1.45
C MET A 117 10.99 7.91 0.81
N TYR A 118 11.05 8.41 -0.42
CA TYR A 118 9.85 8.82 -1.16
C TYR A 118 8.96 7.63 -1.52
N ARG A 119 9.53 6.50 -1.96
CA ARG A 119 8.78 5.24 -2.18
C ARG A 119 8.01 4.84 -0.93
N GLN A 120 8.66 4.83 0.23
CA GLN A 120 8.01 4.51 1.50
C GLN A 120 6.87 5.46 1.83
N THR A 121 6.99 6.75 1.46
CA THR A 121 5.91 7.74 1.64
C THR A 121 4.70 7.41 0.75
N LEU A 122 4.92 7.03 -0.51
CA LEU A 122 3.85 6.64 -1.43
C LEU A 122 3.15 5.33 -0.99
N VAL A 123 3.92 4.33 -0.57
CA VAL A 123 3.37 3.07 -0.03
C VAL A 123 2.53 3.36 1.22
N ARG A 124 3.02 4.20 2.14
CA ARG A 124 2.25 4.61 3.31
C ARG A 124 0.97 5.34 2.93
N CYS A 125 1.00 6.22 1.93
CA CYS A 125 -0.19 6.89 1.43
C CYS A 125 -1.23 5.88 0.92
N TYR A 126 -0.81 4.84 0.19
CA TYR A 126 -1.70 3.78 -0.27
C TYR A 126 -2.32 3.03 0.91
N ILE A 127 -1.50 2.61 1.87
CA ILE A 127 -1.96 1.91 3.09
C ILE A 127 -2.98 2.79 3.82
N THR A 128 -2.70 4.07 4.05
CA THR A 128 -3.64 4.99 4.72
C THR A 128 -4.97 5.09 3.97
N ILE A 129 -4.96 5.22 2.64
CA ILE A 129 -6.20 5.27 1.85
C ILE A 129 -7.02 3.99 2.01
N LYS A 130 -6.37 2.82 2.08
CA LYS A 130 -7.08 1.55 2.29
C LYS A 130 -7.57 1.39 3.71
N SER A 131 -6.75 1.75 4.71
CA SER A 131 -7.10 1.69 6.12
C SER A 131 -8.34 2.51 6.47
N THR A 132 -8.62 3.64 5.81
CA THR A 132 -9.84 4.42 6.11
C THR A 132 -11.14 3.66 5.84
N ALA A 133 -11.17 2.77 4.85
CA ALA A 133 -12.33 1.92 4.60
C ALA A 133 -12.56 0.93 5.74
N PHE A 134 -11.49 0.32 6.25
CA PHE A 134 -11.56 -0.55 7.42
C PHE A 134 -12.02 0.21 8.66
N SER A 135 -11.44 1.38 8.93
CA SER A 135 -11.83 2.21 10.08
C SER A 135 -13.30 2.61 10.04
N ALA A 136 -13.82 3.00 8.87
CA ALA A 136 -15.23 3.37 8.72
C ALA A 136 -16.19 2.20 9.03
N ILE A 137 -15.83 0.97 8.61
CA ILE A 137 -16.59 -0.23 8.95
C ILE A 137 -16.52 -0.47 10.46
N ILE A 138 -15.32 -0.41 11.04
CA ILE A 138 -15.10 -0.63 12.48
C ILE A 138 -15.87 0.38 13.34
N ASP A 139 -15.91 1.65 12.94
CA ASP A 139 -16.65 2.71 13.64
C ASP A 139 -18.17 2.45 13.67
N SER A 140 -18.67 1.70 12.69
CA SER A 140 -20.09 1.34 12.59
C SER A 140 -20.46 0.03 13.32
N VAL A 141 -19.47 -0.67 13.89
CA VAL A 141 -19.68 -1.96 14.55
C VAL A 141 -20.65 -1.80 15.71
N ASN A 142 -21.74 -2.55 15.64
CA ASN A 142 -22.70 -2.67 16.73
C ASN A 142 -23.31 -4.07 16.70
N TYR A 143 -23.86 -4.48 17.84
CA TYR A 143 -24.48 -5.79 18.02
C TYR A 143 -25.98 -5.65 18.33
N ASP A 144 -26.61 -4.58 17.82
CA ASP A 144 -28.05 -4.36 17.99
C ASP A 144 -28.86 -5.42 17.25
N TYR A 145 -28.31 -5.94 16.13
CA TYR A 145 -28.84 -7.06 15.38
C TYR A 145 -27.80 -8.18 15.27
N ILE A 146 -27.98 -9.26 16.03
CA ILE A 146 -27.08 -10.42 16.02
C ILE A 146 -27.65 -11.49 15.06
N PRO A 147 -26.94 -11.85 13.99
CA PRO A 147 -27.42 -12.85 13.03
C PRO A 147 -27.59 -14.23 13.68
N ASP A 148 -28.50 -15.02 13.10
CA ASP A 148 -28.72 -16.41 13.53
C ASP A 148 -27.76 -17.33 12.78
N ASP A 149 -26.93 -18.07 13.54
CA ASP A 149 -25.96 -19.05 13.05
C ASP A 149 -25.04 -18.57 11.91
N ASP A 150 -24.66 -17.28 11.90
CA ASP A 150 -23.73 -16.70 10.93
C ASP A 150 -22.78 -15.66 11.59
N VAL A 151 -21.81 -15.19 10.82
CA VAL A 151 -20.89 -14.11 11.15
C VAL A 151 -21.54 -12.75 10.87
N SER A 152 -21.24 -11.76 11.70
CA SER A 152 -21.77 -10.39 11.54
C SER A 152 -21.33 -9.74 10.24
N ASP A 153 -22.18 -8.87 9.68
CA ASP A 153 -21.95 -8.28 8.37
C ASP A 153 -20.69 -7.41 8.32
N TYR A 154 -20.37 -6.68 9.39
CA TYR A 154 -19.14 -5.90 9.47
C TYR A 154 -17.88 -6.76 9.25
N ALA A 155 -17.87 -8.00 9.77
CA ALA A 155 -16.73 -8.89 9.64
C ALA A 155 -16.62 -9.42 8.21
N LYS A 156 -17.75 -9.70 7.55
CA LYS A 156 -17.79 -10.04 6.11
C LYS A 156 -17.31 -8.87 5.26
N GLU A 157 -17.70 -7.64 5.58
CA GLU A 157 -17.27 -6.43 4.88
C GLU A 157 -15.76 -6.19 5.03
N ILE A 158 -15.19 -6.36 6.24
CA ILE A 158 -13.74 -6.30 6.46
C ILE A 158 -13.00 -7.34 5.59
N MET A 159 -13.51 -8.58 5.53
CA MET A 159 -12.94 -9.62 4.66
C MET A 159 -13.02 -9.22 3.18
N MET A 160 -14.15 -8.68 2.75
CA MET A 160 -14.34 -8.21 1.38
C MET A 160 -13.39 -7.04 1.04
N CYS A 161 -13.18 -6.09 1.94
CA CYS A 161 -12.20 -5.01 1.77
C CYS A 161 -10.79 -5.57 1.56
N CYS A 162 -10.41 -6.60 2.31
CA CYS A 162 -9.12 -7.29 2.13
C CYS A 162 -9.02 -7.93 0.74
N VAL A 163 -10.05 -8.67 0.31
CA VAL A 163 -10.09 -9.31 -1.01
C VAL A 163 -9.98 -8.28 -2.14
N LEU A 164 -10.72 -7.17 -2.06
CA LEU A 164 -10.66 -6.10 -3.06
C LEU A 164 -9.29 -5.41 -3.10
N GLN A 165 -8.68 -5.17 -1.93
CA GLN A 165 -7.33 -4.63 -1.84
C GLN A 165 -6.30 -5.60 -2.43
N GLN A 166 -6.42 -6.90 -2.14
CA GLN A 166 -5.54 -7.93 -2.68
C GLN A 166 -5.66 -8.00 -4.21
N ALA A 167 -6.87 -8.05 -4.76
CA ALA A 167 -7.09 -8.08 -6.20
C ALA A 167 -6.49 -6.86 -6.91
N GLU A 168 -6.61 -5.66 -6.33
CA GLU A 168 -5.99 -4.46 -6.89
C GLU A 168 -4.45 -4.52 -6.87
N LEU A 169 -3.87 -5.03 -5.77
CA LEU A 169 -2.42 -5.18 -5.62
C LEU A 169 -1.87 -6.23 -6.59
N GLU A 170 -2.50 -7.39 -6.71
CA GLU A 170 -2.08 -8.43 -7.65
C GLU A 170 -2.11 -7.94 -9.11
N LEU A 171 -3.06 -7.07 -9.44
CA LEU A 171 -3.17 -6.49 -10.78
C LEU A 171 -2.09 -5.43 -11.08
N CYS A 172 -1.78 -4.58 -10.11
CA CYS A 172 -0.96 -3.38 -10.36
C CYS A 172 0.47 -3.47 -9.81
N SER A 173 0.66 -4.12 -8.66
CA SER A 173 1.90 -4.13 -7.88
C SER A 173 1.98 -5.37 -6.96
N PRO A 174 2.03 -6.60 -7.50
CA PRO A 174 1.98 -7.84 -6.71
C PRO A 174 3.12 -7.95 -5.68
N GLN A 175 4.27 -7.35 -5.96
CA GLN A 175 5.40 -7.27 -5.03
C GLN A 175 5.08 -6.53 -3.73
N LEU A 176 4.01 -5.72 -3.70
CA LEU A 176 3.54 -4.98 -2.53
C LEU A 176 2.42 -5.70 -1.77
N THR A 177 1.88 -6.81 -2.28
CA THR A 177 0.70 -7.48 -1.70
C THR A 177 0.89 -7.76 -0.21
N LEU A 178 1.99 -8.43 0.15
CA LEU A 178 2.25 -8.82 1.53
C LEU A 178 2.47 -7.60 2.43
N GLU A 179 3.33 -6.66 2.02
CA GLU A 179 3.66 -5.44 2.79
C GLU A 179 2.39 -4.63 3.09
N CYS A 180 1.58 -4.36 2.08
CA CYS A 180 0.38 -3.54 2.21
C CYS A 180 -0.73 -4.23 2.99
N LEU A 181 -1.03 -5.51 2.70
CA LEU A 181 -2.08 -6.25 3.40
C LEU A 181 -1.74 -6.50 4.87
N GLN A 182 -0.48 -6.81 5.19
CA GLN A 182 -0.06 -6.93 6.58
C GLN A 182 -0.31 -5.64 7.36
N ALA A 183 0.09 -4.49 6.80
CA ALA A 183 -0.10 -3.21 7.46
C ALA A 183 -1.58 -2.84 7.66
N THR A 184 -2.42 -3.03 6.64
CA THR A 184 -3.85 -2.69 6.73
C THR A 184 -4.61 -3.64 7.64
N VAL A 185 -4.36 -4.95 7.55
CA VAL A 185 -5.04 -5.97 8.36
C VAL A 185 -4.63 -5.85 9.83
N GLN A 186 -3.33 -5.67 10.13
CA GLN A 186 -2.88 -5.49 11.52
C GLN A 186 -3.51 -4.25 12.14
N GLY A 187 -3.45 -3.11 11.46
CA GLY A 187 -4.09 -1.89 11.95
C GLY A 187 -5.61 -2.03 12.13
N ALA A 188 -6.28 -2.82 11.28
CA ALA A 188 -7.70 -3.11 11.43
C ALA A 188 -8.00 -3.99 12.65
N PHE A 189 -7.18 -5.02 12.93
CA PHE A 189 -7.34 -5.84 14.12
C PHE A 189 -7.10 -5.03 15.39
N ASP A 190 -6.02 -4.25 15.45
CA ASP A 190 -5.70 -3.43 16.62
C ASP A 190 -6.85 -2.45 16.90
N TYR A 191 -7.34 -1.75 15.86
CA TYR A 191 -8.45 -0.80 16.02
C TYR A 191 -9.78 -1.47 16.39
N LEU A 192 -10.08 -2.63 15.81
CA LEU A 192 -11.28 -3.39 16.13
C LEU A 192 -11.27 -3.88 17.57
N LEU A 193 -10.14 -4.42 18.04
CA LEU A 193 -10.02 -4.91 19.41
C LEU A 193 -10.16 -3.76 20.41
N ASP A 194 -9.47 -2.64 20.18
CA ASP A 194 -9.61 -1.44 21.02
C ASP A 194 -11.07 -0.95 21.05
N HIS A 195 -11.73 -0.92 19.89
CA HIS A 195 -13.13 -0.50 19.78
C HIS A 195 -14.06 -1.43 20.56
N LEU A 196 -13.87 -2.75 20.47
CA LEU A 196 -14.70 -3.73 21.17
C LEU A 196 -14.40 -3.78 22.68
N GLU A 197 -13.16 -3.55 23.09
CA GLU A 197 -12.75 -3.49 24.51
C GLU A 197 -13.24 -2.22 25.20
N ALA A 198 -13.50 -1.14 24.46
CA ALA A 198 -14.05 0.10 25.00
C ALA A 198 -15.43 -0.07 25.67
N ARG A 199 -16.16 -1.15 25.38
CA ARG A 199 -17.45 -1.48 26.00
C ARG A 199 -17.60 -2.96 26.28
N GLU A 200 -17.94 -3.29 27.51
CA GLU A 200 -18.39 -4.63 27.89
C GLU A 200 -19.59 -5.09 27.05
N PRO A 201 -19.69 -6.38 26.71
CA PRO A 201 -20.87 -6.94 26.05
C PRO A 201 -22.13 -6.72 26.90
N ALA A 202 -23.23 -6.30 26.27
CA ALA A 202 -24.50 -6.09 26.96
C ALA A 202 -25.22 -7.41 27.29
N SER A 203 -24.83 -8.52 26.67
CA SER A 203 -25.41 -9.83 26.90
C SER A 203 -24.44 -10.98 26.57
N ASN A 204 -24.70 -12.17 27.11
CA ASN A 204 -23.96 -13.38 26.76
C ASN A 204 -24.08 -13.71 25.25
N ARG A 205 -25.20 -13.34 24.61
CA ARG A 205 -25.39 -13.52 23.17
C ARG A 205 -24.43 -12.64 22.38
N GLU A 206 -24.27 -11.38 22.79
CA GLU A 206 -23.30 -10.44 22.21
C GLU A 206 -21.87 -10.92 22.43
N ALA A 207 -21.52 -11.35 23.65
CA ALA A 207 -20.19 -11.87 23.96
C ALA A 207 -19.82 -13.08 23.08
N ALA A 208 -20.74 -14.03 22.93
CA ALA A 208 -20.55 -15.17 22.04
C ALA A 208 -20.38 -14.74 20.57
N GLN A 209 -21.18 -13.76 20.10
CA GLN A 209 -21.09 -13.27 18.72
C GLN A 209 -19.75 -12.56 18.45
N ARG A 210 -19.29 -11.71 19.36
CA ARG A 210 -17.97 -11.06 19.27
C ARG A 210 -16.84 -12.08 19.10
N VAL A 211 -16.88 -13.17 19.88
CA VAL A 211 -15.89 -14.26 19.73
C VAL A 211 -16.01 -14.95 18.38
N ILE A 212 -17.23 -15.20 17.88
CA ILE A 212 -17.46 -15.80 16.55
C ILE A 212 -16.86 -14.93 15.46
N ASP A 213 -17.13 -13.63 15.47
CA ASP A 213 -16.70 -12.69 14.44
C ASP A 213 -15.17 -12.54 14.43
N ILE A 214 -14.55 -12.41 15.61
CA ILE A 214 -13.09 -12.36 15.75
C ILE A 214 -12.43 -13.67 15.30
N CYS A 215 -13.01 -14.83 15.62
CA CYS A 215 -12.51 -16.11 15.12
C CYS A 215 -12.60 -16.21 13.59
N ALA A 216 -13.70 -15.71 13.01
CA ALA A 216 -13.90 -15.72 11.58
C ALA A 216 -12.86 -14.84 10.87
N LEU A 217 -12.64 -13.62 11.39
CA LEU A 217 -11.61 -12.70 10.91
C LEU A 217 -10.20 -13.30 11.03
N GLU A 218 -9.86 -13.91 12.17
CA GLU A 218 -8.55 -14.55 12.36
C GLU A 218 -8.35 -15.71 11.39
N GLN A 219 -9.38 -16.52 11.14
CA GLN A 219 -9.28 -17.63 10.18
C GLN A 219 -9.10 -17.15 8.75
N ALA A 220 -9.80 -16.08 8.36
CA ALA A 220 -9.74 -15.55 7.00
C ALA A 220 -8.46 -14.75 6.73
N LEU A 221 -8.00 -13.97 7.71
CA LEU A 221 -6.97 -12.94 7.53
C LEU A 221 -5.66 -13.24 8.29
N GLY A 222 -5.59 -14.36 9.00
CA GLY A 222 -4.48 -14.71 9.89
C GLY A 222 -3.11 -14.84 9.21
N SER A 223 -3.05 -15.01 7.89
CA SER A 223 -1.78 -14.98 7.13
C SER A 223 -1.13 -13.60 7.10
N PHE A 224 -1.89 -12.54 7.39
CA PHE A 224 -1.43 -11.15 7.37
C PHE A 224 -1.17 -10.58 8.77
N THR A 225 -1.43 -11.33 9.83
CA THR A 225 -1.22 -10.88 11.22
C THR A 225 0.13 -11.33 11.76
N ASN A 226 0.71 -10.52 12.64
CA ASN A 226 1.96 -10.85 13.32
C ASN A 226 1.69 -11.64 14.62
N LEU A 227 2.73 -11.96 15.39
CA LEU A 227 2.56 -12.69 16.66
C LEU A 227 1.86 -11.84 17.74
N GLU A 228 2.12 -10.53 17.76
CA GLU A 228 1.55 -9.59 18.73
C GLU A 228 0.03 -9.49 18.57
N THR A 229 -0.45 -9.19 17.35
CA THR A 229 -1.88 -9.15 17.02
C THR A 229 -2.57 -10.47 17.36
N ARG A 230 -1.96 -11.62 17.02
CA ARG A 230 -2.53 -12.93 17.37
C ARG A 230 -2.61 -13.15 18.88
N THR A 231 -1.64 -12.63 19.63
CA THR A 231 -1.64 -12.72 21.10
C THR A 231 -2.72 -11.83 21.70
N HIS A 232 -2.95 -10.64 21.15
CA HIS A 232 -4.04 -9.74 21.56
C HIS A 232 -5.41 -10.37 21.27
N VAL A 233 -5.62 -10.90 20.06
CA VAL A 233 -6.83 -11.66 19.69
C VAL A 233 -7.08 -12.83 20.66
N ASN A 234 -6.04 -13.59 21.02
CA ASN A 234 -6.15 -14.68 21.96
C ASN A 234 -6.54 -14.22 23.36
N SER A 235 -5.93 -13.14 23.85
CA SER A 235 -6.23 -12.55 25.16
C SER A 235 -7.67 -12.04 25.23
N TYR A 236 -8.10 -11.32 24.19
CA TYR A 236 -9.48 -10.83 24.05
C TYR A 236 -10.49 -11.97 24.11
N ARG A 237 -10.28 -13.03 23.32
CA ARG A 237 -11.16 -14.22 23.34
C ARG A 237 -11.16 -14.89 24.70
N ALA A 238 -10.00 -15.08 25.34
CA ALA A 238 -9.91 -15.74 26.63
C ALA A 238 -10.79 -15.07 27.71
N GLY A 239 -10.94 -13.74 27.65
CA GLY A 239 -11.87 -13.00 28.53
C GLY A 239 -13.35 -13.35 28.33
N LEU A 240 -13.72 -13.87 27.16
CA LEU A 240 -15.11 -14.15 26.76
C LEU A 240 -15.42 -15.65 26.56
N VAL A 241 -14.41 -16.53 26.54
CA VAL A 241 -14.54 -17.97 26.25
C VAL A 241 -15.54 -18.68 27.18
N GLY A 242 -15.68 -18.25 28.43
CA GLY A 242 -16.65 -18.84 29.38
C GLY A 242 -18.11 -18.70 28.94
N GLN A 243 -18.40 -17.86 27.94
CA GLN A 243 -19.74 -17.55 27.45
C GLN A 243 -20.01 -18.10 26.04
N LEU A 244 -19.07 -18.87 25.47
CA LEU A 244 -19.09 -19.33 24.08
C LEU A 244 -19.77 -20.70 23.90
N ASP A 245 -20.75 -20.78 23.00
CA ASP A 245 -21.24 -22.07 22.47
C ASP A 245 -20.32 -22.55 21.32
N GLN A 246 -19.51 -23.56 21.60
CA GLN A 246 -18.56 -24.12 20.64
C GLN A 246 -19.24 -24.76 19.41
N ARG A 247 -20.46 -25.32 19.55
CA ARG A 247 -21.21 -25.87 18.42
C ARG A 247 -21.77 -24.77 17.54
N LYS A 248 -22.18 -23.65 18.14
CA LYS A 248 -22.61 -22.46 17.39
C LYS A 248 -21.43 -21.89 16.60
N LEU A 249 -20.26 -21.71 17.23
CA LEU A 249 -19.05 -21.24 16.55
C LEU A 249 -18.72 -22.07 15.30
N GLN A 250 -18.68 -23.40 15.44
CA GLN A 250 -18.37 -24.28 14.31
C GLN A 250 -19.40 -24.16 13.17
N ARG A 251 -20.70 -24.00 13.52
CA ARG A 251 -21.76 -23.78 12.52
C ARG A 251 -21.59 -22.46 11.80
N CYS A 252 -21.44 -21.34 12.51
CA CYS A 252 -21.22 -20.01 11.92
C CYS A 252 -20.02 -20.01 10.95
N LEU A 253 -18.89 -20.57 11.38
CA LEU A 253 -17.68 -20.64 10.54
C LEU A 253 -17.88 -21.56 9.32
N SER A 254 -18.63 -22.65 9.46
CA SER A 254 -18.97 -23.52 8.33
C SER A 254 -19.90 -22.82 7.34
N ASN A 255 -20.92 -22.12 7.83
CA ASN A 255 -21.87 -21.38 7.01
C ASN A 255 -21.17 -20.26 6.24
N MET A 256 -20.34 -19.45 6.90
CA MET A 256 -19.54 -18.41 6.26
C MET A 256 -18.70 -18.96 5.11
N ARG A 257 -17.94 -20.05 5.35
CA ARG A 257 -17.10 -20.67 4.31
C ARG A 257 -17.92 -21.24 3.16
N GLY A 258 -19.05 -21.87 3.47
CA GLY A 258 -19.98 -22.40 2.47
C GLY A 258 -20.52 -21.29 1.57
N SER A 259 -21.01 -20.20 2.17
CA SER A 259 -21.52 -19.03 1.44
C SER A 259 -20.45 -18.37 0.58
N MET A 260 -19.23 -18.19 1.11
CA MET A 260 -18.12 -17.63 0.32
C MET A 260 -17.74 -18.51 -0.86
N ARG A 261 -17.69 -19.84 -0.67
CA ARG A 261 -17.39 -20.77 -1.76
C ARG A 261 -18.46 -20.72 -2.85
N MET A 262 -19.74 -20.72 -2.49
CA MET A 262 -20.82 -20.59 -3.48
C MET A 262 -20.76 -19.25 -4.23
N ALA A 263 -20.37 -18.16 -3.56
CA ALA A 263 -20.19 -16.86 -4.21
C ALA A 263 -19.04 -16.89 -5.24
N ILE A 264 -17.92 -17.55 -4.91
CA ILE A 264 -16.80 -17.75 -5.85
C ILE A 264 -17.25 -18.61 -7.03
N ASP A 265 -17.87 -19.77 -6.77
CA ASP A 265 -18.35 -20.68 -7.82
C ASP A 265 -19.36 -19.98 -8.77
N SER A 266 -20.18 -19.06 -8.23
CA SER A 266 -21.12 -18.26 -9.04
C SER A 266 -20.43 -17.24 -9.94
N LEU A 267 -19.32 -16.64 -9.46
CA LEU A 267 -18.50 -15.72 -10.27
C LEU A 267 -17.74 -16.47 -11.37
N GLU A 268 -17.28 -17.69 -11.09
CA GLU A 268 -16.59 -18.55 -12.06
C GLU A 268 -17.56 -19.09 -13.12
N GLY A 269 -18.74 -19.60 -12.71
CA GLY A 269 -19.76 -20.08 -13.64
C GLY A 269 -20.34 -19.00 -14.55
N GLY A 270 -20.48 -17.77 -14.05
CA GLY A 270 -20.91 -16.62 -14.86
C GLY A 270 -19.86 -16.14 -15.87
N ALA A 271 -18.58 -16.49 -15.69
CA ALA A 271 -17.52 -16.15 -16.64
C ALA A 271 -17.51 -17.09 -17.86
N GLU A 272 -17.91 -18.36 -17.69
CA GLU A 272 -18.02 -19.33 -18.79
C GLU A 272 -19.24 -19.07 -19.69
N ASP A 273 -20.37 -18.63 -19.13
CA ASP A 273 -21.59 -18.33 -19.91
C ASP A 273 -21.45 -17.07 -20.79
N ASN A 274 -20.58 -16.13 -20.43
CA ASN A 274 -20.31 -14.92 -21.22
C ASN A 274 -19.31 -15.16 -22.37
N LEU A 275 -18.59 -16.28 -22.39
CA LEU A 275 -17.73 -16.68 -23.51
C LEU A 275 -18.50 -17.48 -24.58
N ASN A 276 -19.70 -17.98 -24.25
CA ASN A 276 -20.53 -18.78 -25.15
C ASN A 276 -21.70 -18.01 -25.79
N THR A 277 -21.79 -16.69 -25.59
CA THR A 277 -22.86 -15.84 -26.17
C THR A 277 -22.41 -14.91 -27.29
N SER A 278 -21.22 -15.11 -27.86
CA SER A 278 -20.70 -14.35 -29.00
C SER A 278 -20.93 -15.01 -30.37
N ASP A 279 -21.91 -15.89 -30.51
CA ASP A 279 -22.39 -16.41 -31.80
C ASP A 279 -23.90 -16.20 -31.97
N ILE A 280 -24.31 -14.97 -32.31
CA ILE A 280 -25.41 -14.65 -33.26
C ILE A 280 -25.07 -13.36 -33.99
#